data_AF-G3GRG3-F1
#
_entry.id   AF-G3GRG3-F1
#
_cell.length_a   1.000
_cell.length_b   1.000
_cell.length_c   1.000
_cell.angle_alpha   90.00
_cell.angle_beta   90.00
_cell.angle_gamma   90.00
#
_symmetry.space_group_name_H-M   'P 1'
#
loop_
_entity.id
_entity.type
_entity.pdbx_description
1 polymer ?
#
loop_
_entity_poly.entity_id
_entity_poly.type
_entity_poly.pdbx_seq_one_letter_code
_entity_poly.pdbx_strand_id
1 'polypeptide(L)'
;MALPKGLKLGLPNCLAVAQISGSNLDKLDNEKKDLIQSDIAALHQFYSRHLEFPDHSSLVVLFAQVNCNGFTIEDEELSHLGSAIFPDVALMNHSCCPNVIVTYKGTLAEVRAVQEIHPGDEVFTSYIDLLYPTEDRNDRLRDSYFFTCECRECTTKDKDKAKVEIRKLSSPPQAEAVRDMVRYARNVIEEFRRAKHYKYNLSVSPPSELLEICELSQEKMSSVFEDSNVYMLHMMYQAMGVCLYMQDWEGALKYGQKIIKPYSKHYPVYSLNVASMWLKLGRLYMGLENKAAGQKALKKAIAIMEVAHGKDHPYISEIKQEIESH
;
A
#
# COMPACT_ATOMS: atom_id res chain seq x y z
N MET A 1 42.84 15.68 7.61
CA MET A 1 42.27 14.44 8.17
C MET A 1 41.66 13.66 7.02
N ALA A 2 42.30 12.55 6.64
CA ALA A 2 41.83 11.70 5.55
C ALA A 2 40.65 10.84 6.06
N LEU A 3 39.59 10.77 5.25
CA LEU A 3 38.48 9.84 5.46
C LEU A 3 39.01 8.38 5.42
N PRO A 4 38.59 7.49 6.33
CA PRO A 4 39.05 6.12 6.30
C PRO A 4 38.51 5.42 5.05
N LYS A 5 39.42 4.89 4.24
CA LYS A 5 39.11 3.91 3.19
C LYS A 5 38.68 2.61 3.87
N GLY A 6 37.48 2.14 3.51
CA GLY A 6 37.09 0.74 3.70
C GLY A 6 36.41 0.41 5.02
N LEU A 7 35.19 0.90 5.24
CA LEU A 7 34.20 0.09 5.95
C LEU A 7 33.65 -0.92 4.92
N LYS A 8 34.25 -2.12 4.87
CA LYS A 8 33.48 -3.29 4.43
C LYS A 8 32.44 -3.52 5.53
N LEU A 9 31.29 -2.87 5.43
CA LEU A 9 30.11 -3.27 6.18
C LEU A 9 29.82 -4.70 5.72
N GLY A 10 30.19 -5.68 6.55
CA GLY A 10 29.65 -7.03 6.44
C GLY A 10 28.17 -6.93 6.78
N LEU A 11 27.36 -6.50 5.81
CA LEU A 11 25.92 -6.43 5.92
C LEU A 11 25.39 -7.87 5.84
N PRO A 12 24.76 -8.41 6.89
CA PRO A 12 24.01 -9.64 6.76
C PRO A 12 22.88 -9.39 5.75
N ASN A 13 22.93 -10.14 4.63
CA ASN A 13 21.89 -10.37 3.63
C ASN A 13 20.68 -9.40 3.64
N CYS A 14 20.84 -8.18 3.15
CA CYS A 14 19.69 -7.37 2.72
C CYS A 14 19.10 -8.02 1.47
N LEU A 15 17.91 -8.62 1.55
CA LEU A 15 17.30 -9.34 0.45
C LEU A 15 17.04 -8.40 -0.74
N ALA A 16 16.53 -7.18 -0.54
CA ALA A 16 16.27 -6.27 -1.66
C ALA A 16 17.56 -5.74 -2.32
N VAL A 17 18.55 -5.32 -1.53
CA VAL A 17 19.80 -4.73 -2.05
C VAL A 17 20.79 -5.80 -2.55
N ALA A 18 20.91 -6.94 -1.86
CA ALA A 18 21.81 -8.02 -2.27
C ALA A 18 21.25 -8.86 -3.43
N GLN A 19 19.94 -8.80 -3.72
CA GLN A 19 19.35 -9.54 -4.83
C GLN A 19 19.68 -8.96 -6.21
N ILE A 20 20.21 -7.73 -6.35
CA ILE A 20 20.43 -7.11 -7.68
C ILE A 20 21.91 -6.80 -7.90
N SER A 21 22.80 -7.64 -7.35
CA SER A 21 24.16 -7.78 -7.84
C SER A 21 24.19 -8.91 -8.88
N GLY A 22 23.86 -8.61 -10.14
CA GLY A 22 24.04 -9.49 -11.31
C GLY A 22 23.17 -10.76 -11.39
N SER A 23 22.84 -11.44 -10.29
CA SER A 23 22.30 -12.81 -10.28
C SER A 23 20.78 -12.94 -10.46
N ASN A 24 19.99 -11.85 -10.37
CA ASN A 24 18.53 -11.89 -10.56
C ASN A 24 18.01 -11.11 -11.77
N LEU A 25 18.89 -10.53 -12.62
CA LEU A 25 18.48 -10.13 -13.98
C LEU A 25 17.85 -11.32 -14.73
N ASP A 26 18.33 -12.53 -14.41
CA ASP A 26 17.81 -13.80 -14.95
C ASP A 26 16.39 -14.13 -14.46
N LYS A 27 15.94 -13.53 -13.34
CA LYS A 27 14.57 -13.70 -12.82
C LYS A 27 13.56 -12.75 -13.45
N LEU A 28 14.00 -11.75 -14.21
CA LEU A 28 13.09 -10.88 -14.94
C LEU A 28 12.43 -11.69 -16.06
N ASP A 29 11.10 -11.84 -15.95
CA ASP A 29 10.28 -12.35 -17.03
C ASP A 29 10.31 -11.43 -18.26
N ASN A 30 9.77 -11.91 -19.38
CA ASN A 30 9.80 -11.17 -20.64
C ASN A 30 8.99 -9.87 -20.56
N GLU A 31 7.88 -9.85 -19.81
CA GLU A 31 7.04 -8.65 -19.66
C GLU A 31 7.80 -7.53 -18.95
N LYS A 32 8.48 -7.83 -17.84
CA LYS A 32 9.33 -6.86 -17.12
C LYS A 32 10.50 -6.39 -17.97
N LYS A 33 11.11 -7.27 -18.76
CA LYS A 33 12.17 -6.90 -19.71
C LYS A 33 11.65 -5.93 -20.76
N ASP A 34 10.50 -6.21 -21.35
CA ASP A 34 9.87 -5.35 -22.37
C ASP A 34 9.50 -3.98 -21.81
N LEU A 35 8.99 -3.92 -20.57
CA LEU A 35 8.74 -2.65 -19.86
C LEU A 35 10.03 -1.85 -19.66
N ILE A 36 11.10 -2.50 -19.18
CA ILE A 36 12.41 -1.84 -19.03
C ILE A 36 12.94 -1.35 -20.39
N GLN A 37 12.75 -2.11 -21.48
CA GLN A 37 13.13 -1.65 -22.82
C GLN A 37 12.35 -0.40 -23.24
N SER A 38 11.05 -0.36 -22.96
CA SER A 38 10.21 0.81 -23.22
C SER A 38 10.69 2.03 -22.40
N ASP A 39 11.02 1.83 -21.13
CA ASP A 39 11.53 2.90 -20.26
C ASP A 39 12.89 3.43 -20.73
N ILE A 40 13.79 2.54 -21.17
CA ILE A 40 15.09 2.93 -21.76
C ILE A 40 14.89 3.74 -23.04
N ALA A 41 13.97 3.32 -23.92
CA ALA A 41 13.65 4.05 -25.14
C ALA A 41 13.11 5.46 -24.82
N ALA A 42 12.20 5.58 -23.84
CA ALA A 42 11.69 6.86 -23.37
C ALA A 42 12.79 7.73 -22.73
N LEU A 43 13.69 7.13 -21.95
CA LEU A 43 14.83 7.82 -21.34
C LEU A 43 15.71 8.47 -22.42
N HIS A 44 16.07 7.72 -23.47
CA HIS A 44 16.82 8.26 -24.61
C HIS A 44 16.05 9.35 -25.36
N GLN A 45 14.75 9.16 -25.58
CA GLN A 45 13.91 10.10 -26.31
C GLN A 45 13.81 11.47 -25.60
N PHE A 46 13.59 11.46 -24.28
CA PHE A 46 13.25 12.68 -23.55
C PHE A 46 14.43 13.34 -22.84
N TYR A 47 15.48 12.59 -22.49
CA TYR A 47 16.57 13.09 -21.61
C TYR A 47 17.96 13.13 -22.26
N SER A 48 18.07 12.83 -23.56
CA SER A 48 19.36 12.81 -24.29
C SER A 48 20.10 14.16 -24.36
N ARG A 49 19.41 15.27 -24.12
CA ARG A 49 20.04 16.60 -24.17
C ARG A 49 21.03 16.85 -23.04
N HIS A 50 20.85 16.20 -21.89
CA HIS A 50 21.58 16.54 -20.65
C HIS A 50 22.22 15.34 -19.95
N LEU A 51 21.98 14.11 -20.44
CA LEU A 51 22.54 12.89 -19.85
C LEU A 51 23.52 12.22 -20.82
N GLU A 52 24.68 11.84 -20.29
CA GLU A 52 25.55 10.85 -20.92
C GLU A 52 25.09 9.46 -20.48
N PHE A 53 24.61 8.66 -21.42
CA PHE A 53 24.09 7.34 -21.12
C PHE A 53 25.20 6.29 -21.02
N PRO A 54 25.17 5.43 -20.00
CA PRO A 54 26.01 4.22 -20.00
C PRO A 54 25.51 3.23 -21.06
N ASP A 55 26.17 2.08 -21.17
CA ASP A 55 25.74 1.03 -22.08
C ASP A 55 24.35 0.47 -21.70
N HIS A 56 23.71 -0.19 -22.67
CA HIS A 56 22.36 -0.73 -22.51
C HIS A 56 22.22 -1.69 -21.34
N SER A 57 23.23 -2.54 -21.09
CA SER A 57 23.17 -3.51 -20.00
C SER A 57 23.20 -2.82 -18.63
N SER A 58 23.98 -1.74 -18.51
CA SER A 58 24.02 -0.89 -17.33
C SER A 58 22.67 -0.18 -17.08
N LEU A 59 21.97 0.26 -18.13
CA LEU A 59 20.64 0.85 -17.98
C LEU A 59 19.60 -0.18 -17.54
N VAL A 60 19.63 -1.40 -18.08
CA VAL A 60 18.73 -2.49 -17.64
C VAL A 60 18.94 -2.78 -16.14
N VAL A 61 20.19 -2.83 -15.69
CA VAL A 61 20.52 -2.99 -14.25
C VAL A 61 19.95 -1.83 -13.44
N LEU A 62 20.16 -0.59 -13.89
CA LEU A 62 19.70 0.60 -13.17
C LEU A 62 18.17 0.63 -13.02
N PHE A 63 17.41 0.37 -14.09
CA PHE A 63 15.95 0.33 -14.01
C PHE A 63 15.45 -0.81 -13.11
N ALA A 64 16.11 -1.98 -13.15
CA ALA A 64 15.79 -3.07 -12.22
C ALA A 64 16.05 -2.66 -10.76
N GLN A 65 17.16 -1.96 -10.49
CA GLN A 65 17.47 -1.42 -9.16
C GLN A 65 16.45 -0.38 -8.70
N VAL A 66 16.04 0.55 -9.58
CA VAL A 66 15.02 1.55 -9.27
C VAL A 66 13.67 0.89 -8.97
N ASN A 67 13.26 -0.13 -9.74
CA ASN A 67 11.99 -0.82 -9.50
C ASN A 67 11.95 -1.56 -8.15
N CYS A 68 13.08 -2.09 -7.69
CA CYS A 68 13.12 -2.85 -6.44
C CYS A 68 13.39 -1.99 -5.20
N ASN A 69 14.01 -0.83 -5.35
CA ASN A 69 14.44 0.05 -4.25
C ASN A 69 13.76 1.42 -4.28
N GLY A 70 12.85 1.65 -5.23
CA GLY A 70 12.06 2.86 -5.37
C GLY A 70 11.00 2.96 -4.29
N PHE A 71 10.86 4.16 -3.73
CA PHE A 71 9.83 4.47 -2.76
C PHE A 71 8.80 5.40 -3.38
N THR A 72 7.54 5.10 -3.11
CA THR A 72 6.45 6.05 -3.32
C THR A 72 6.36 6.98 -2.12
N ILE A 73 6.41 8.28 -2.35
CA ILE A 73 6.11 9.30 -1.34
C ILE A 73 4.61 9.53 -1.34
N GLU A 74 4.01 9.49 -0.16
CA GLU A 74 2.58 9.64 0.05
C GLU A 74 2.30 10.73 1.08
N ASP A 75 1.15 11.39 0.95
CA ASP A 75 0.66 12.36 1.94
C ASP A 75 -0.01 11.67 3.16
N GLU A 76 -0.58 12.46 4.07
CA GLU A 76 -1.23 11.96 5.28
C GLU A 76 -2.48 11.09 5.02
N GLU A 77 -3.05 11.19 3.81
CA GLU A 77 -4.18 10.39 3.34
C GLU A 77 -3.75 9.21 2.45
N LEU A 78 -2.45 8.97 2.33
CA LEU A 78 -1.84 7.97 1.44
C LEU A 78 -2.13 8.23 -0.05
N SER A 79 -2.25 9.49 -0.44
CA SER A 79 -2.28 9.89 -1.84
C SER A 79 -0.87 9.97 -2.40
N HIS A 80 -0.66 9.47 -3.62
CA HIS A 80 0.63 9.48 -4.30
C HIS A 80 1.08 10.91 -4.60
N LEU A 81 2.23 11.33 -4.03
CA LEU A 81 2.86 12.62 -4.32
C LEU A 81 3.99 12.51 -5.35
N GLY A 82 4.70 11.38 -5.36
CA GLY A 82 5.80 11.14 -6.29
C GLY A 82 6.64 9.92 -5.92
N SER A 83 7.80 9.79 -6.57
CA SER A 83 8.74 8.68 -6.37
C SER A 83 10.12 9.18 -5.98
N ALA A 84 10.83 8.45 -5.12
CA ALA A 84 12.16 8.80 -4.63
C ALA A 84 13.02 7.57 -4.34
N ILE A 85 14.33 7.79 -4.18
CA ILE A 85 15.32 6.78 -3.81
C ILE A 85 15.90 7.15 -2.44
N PHE A 86 15.80 6.24 -1.48
CA PHE A 86 16.36 6.38 -0.13
C PHE A 86 17.27 5.20 0.17
N PRO A 87 18.57 5.26 -0.20
CA PRO A 87 19.45 4.09 -0.15
C PRO A 87 19.56 3.45 1.25
N ASP A 88 19.66 4.26 2.30
CA ASP A 88 19.75 3.75 3.68
C ASP A 88 18.43 3.13 4.16
N VAL A 89 17.29 3.64 3.68
CA VAL A 89 15.96 3.10 4.00
C VAL A 89 15.71 1.80 3.21
N ALA A 90 16.20 1.72 1.97
CA ALA A 90 16.13 0.54 1.11
C ALA A 90 16.88 -0.67 1.68
N LEU A 91 17.78 -0.46 2.65
CA LEU A 91 18.49 -1.54 3.34
C LEU A 91 17.59 -2.39 4.24
N MET A 92 16.46 -1.84 4.73
CA MET A 92 15.57 -2.55 5.63
C MET A 92 14.79 -3.62 4.89
N ASN A 93 14.84 -4.86 5.37
CA ASN A 93 14.12 -5.99 4.79
C ASN A 93 12.60 -5.92 5.05
N HIS A 94 11.85 -6.73 4.30
CA HIS A 94 10.41 -6.84 4.47
C HIS A 94 10.00 -7.78 5.62
N SER A 95 8.96 -7.39 6.35
CA SER A 95 8.13 -8.31 7.16
C SER A 95 6.66 -7.92 7.09
N CYS A 96 5.75 -8.91 7.10
CA CYS A 96 4.31 -8.65 7.24
C CYS A 96 3.90 -8.27 8.67
N CYS A 97 4.83 -8.35 9.64
CA CYS A 97 4.70 -7.82 10.99
C CYS A 97 5.87 -6.86 11.28
N PRO A 98 5.93 -5.70 10.59
CA PRO A 98 7.08 -4.80 10.62
C PRO A 98 7.24 -4.14 12.00
N ASN A 99 8.47 -3.91 12.43
CA ASN A 99 8.77 -3.21 13.68
C ASN A 99 9.03 -1.71 13.47
N VAL A 100 9.11 -1.24 12.22
CA VAL A 100 9.17 0.19 11.87
C VAL A 100 8.15 0.57 10.78
N ILE A 101 7.82 1.86 10.72
CA ILE A 101 7.11 2.50 9.62
C ILE A 101 8.00 3.61 9.04
N VAL A 102 7.95 3.77 7.72
CA VAL A 102 8.58 4.88 6.99
C VAL A 102 7.53 5.96 6.73
N THR A 103 7.84 7.20 7.08
CA THR A 103 7.02 8.39 6.80
C THR A 103 7.86 9.48 6.15
N TYR A 104 7.23 10.54 5.64
CA TYR A 104 7.94 11.59 4.92
C TYR A 104 7.66 12.98 5.48
N LYS A 105 8.72 13.76 5.70
CA LYS A 105 8.68 15.19 6.04
C LYS A 105 9.22 15.98 4.85
N GLY A 106 8.33 16.35 3.93
CA GLY A 106 8.73 16.81 2.60
C GLY A 106 9.43 15.67 1.84
N THR A 107 10.70 15.86 1.47
CA THR A 107 11.51 14.84 0.79
C THR A 107 12.41 14.05 1.74
N LEU A 108 12.34 14.29 3.06
CA LEU A 108 13.08 13.54 4.07
C LEU A 108 12.27 12.31 4.52
N ALA A 109 12.81 11.11 4.30
CA ALA A 109 12.27 9.90 4.89
C ALA A 109 12.66 9.78 6.38
N GLU A 110 11.69 9.49 7.23
CA GLU A 110 11.87 9.24 8.66
C GLU A 110 11.41 7.82 8.98
N VAL A 111 12.20 7.07 9.75
CA VAL A 111 11.91 5.68 10.13
C VAL A 111 11.65 5.64 11.63
N ARG A 112 10.45 5.21 12.05
CA ARG A 112 10.07 5.14 13.48
C ARG A 112 9.62 3.76 13.88
N ALA A 113 10.00 3.36 15.09
CA ALA A 113 9.59 2.10 15.69
C ALA A 113 8.08 2.08 15.99
N VAL A 114 7.43 1.00 15.61
CA VAL A 114 6.01 0.68 15.92
C VAL A 114 5.88 -0.58 16.79
N GLN A 115 6.99 -1.22 17.08
CA GLN A 115 7.16 -2.28 18.06
C GLN A 115 8.45 -2.02 18.84
N GLU A 116 8.61 -2.66 20.00
CA GLU A 116 9.89 -2.65 20.72
C GLU A 116 10.96 -3.38 19.89
N ILE A 117 12.19 -2.85 19.90
CA ILE A 117 13.33 -3.37 19.14
C ILE A 117 14.51 -3.50 20.10
N HIS A 118 15.03 -4.71 20.28
CA HIS A 118 16.16 -5.00 21.16
C HIS A 118 17.48 -5.03 20.40
N PRO A 119 18.64 -4.83 21.08
CA PRO A 119 19.94 -5.00 20.45
C PRO A 119 20.11 -6.37 19.81
N GLY A 120 20.40 -6.41 18.51
CA GLY A 120 20.53 -7.64 17.73
C GLY A 120 19.28 -8.01 16.92
N ASP A 121 18.14 -7.38 17.18
CA ASP A 121 16.94 -7.53 16.34
C ASP A 121 17.17 -6.88 14.97
N GLU A 122 16.67 -7.53 13.92
CA GLU A 122 16.65 -6.95 12.59
C GLU A 122 15.50 -5.94 12.45
N VAL A 123 15.74 -4.86 11.70
CA VAL A 123 14.76 -3.80 11.45
C VAL A 123 14.00 -4.11 10.16
N PHE A 124 12.68 -4.26 10.26
CA PHE A 124 11.80 -4.62 9.16
C PHE A 124 10.71 -3.58 8.93
N THR A 125 10.53 -3.22 7.65
CA THR A 125 9.40 -2.42 7.16
C THR A 125 8.45 -3.28 6.32
N SER A 126 7.27 -2.76 5.97
CA SER A 126 6.40 -3.41 4.98
C SER A 126 6.63 -2.81 3.59
N TYR A 127 6.74 -3.64 2.56
CA TYR A 127 6.87 -3.21 1.16
C TYR A 127 5.53 -3.19 0.42
N ILE A 128 4.47 -3.69 1.08
CA ILE A 128 3.17 -3.98 0.50
C ILE A 128 2.06 -3.60 1.48
N ASP A 129 0.85 -3.50 0.96
CA ASP A 129 -0.36 -3.43 1.77
C ASP A 129 -0.56 -4.74 2.55
N LEU A 130 -0.73 -4.62 3.88
CA LEU A 130 -0.88 -5.73 4.81
C LEU A 130 -2.34 -6.21 4.98
N LEU A 131 -3.31 -5.61 4.27
CA LEU A 131 -4.71 -6.01 4.33
C LEU A 131 -4.93 -7.44 3.83
N TYR A 132 -4.26 -7.84 2.75
CA TYR A 132 -4.57 -9.06 2.01
C TYR A 132 -4.10 -10.36 2.71
N PRO A 133 -4.65 -11.54 2.35
CA PRO A 133 -4.24 -12.83 2.89
C PRO A 133 -2.82 -13.21 2.49
N THR A 134 -2.26 -14.23 3.13
CA THR A 134 -0.84 -14.60 2.97
C THR A 134 -0.45 -14.98 1.54
N GLU A 135 -1.34 -15.63 0.80
CA GLU A 135 -1.08 -15.99 -0.61
C GLU A 135 -0.93 -14.74 -1.48
N ASP A 136 -1.92 -13.83 -1.45
CA ASP A 136 -1.93 -12.57 -2.19
C ASP A 136 -0.70 -11.69 -1.86
N ARG A 137 -0.34 -11.60 -0.57
CA ARG A 137 0.85 -10.86 -0.14
C ARG A 137 2.11 -11.45 -0.77
N ASN A 138 2.27 -12.77 -0.73
CA ASN A 138 3.46 -13.43 -1.28
C ASN A 138 3.46 -13.48 -2.81
N ASP A 139 2.31 -13.49 -3.47
CA ASP A 139 2.23 -13.31 -4.93
C ASP A 139 2.79 -11.94 -5.31
N ARG A 140 2.38 -10.86 -4.61
CA ARG A 140 2.91 -9.51 -4.83
C ARG A 140 4.41 -9.42 -4.54
N LEU A 141 4.89 -10.04 -3.46
CA LEU A 141 6.31 -10.03 -3.10
C LEU A 141 7.16 -10.81 -4.11
N ARG A 142 6.69 -11.94 -4.61
CA ARG A 142 7.40 -12.70 -5.66
C ARG A 142 7.43 -11.93 -6.97
N ASP A 143 6.32 -11.32 -7.35
CA ASP A 143 6.22 -10.58 -8.60
C ASP A 143 7.08 -9.31 -8.60
N SER A 144 7.02 -8.50 -7.54
CA SER A 144 7.68 -7.19 -7.50
C SER A 144 9.08 -7.23 -6.89
N TYR A 145 9.37 -8.20 -6.01
CA TYR A 145 10.61 -8.25 -5.23
C TYR A 145 11.31 -9.62 -5.25
N PHE A 146 10.80 -10.61 -6.01
CA PHE A 146 11.47 -11.90 -6.27
C PHE A 146 11.79 -12.76 -5.04
N PHE A 147 11.04 -12.62 -3.95
CA PHE A 147 11.16 -13.47 -2.76
C PHE A 147 9.80 -13.86 -2.17
N THR A 148 9.79 -14.90 -1.33
CA THR A 148 8.64 -15.30 -0.51
C THR A 148 8.94 -14.99 0.94
N CYS A 149 8.01 -14.33 1.63
CA CYS A 149 8.17 -13.94 3.03
C CYS A 149 7.84 -15.10 3.97
N GLU A 150 8.73 -15.35 4.94
CA GLU A 150 8.62 -16.42 5.94
C GLU A 150 8.39 -15.88 7.37
N CYS A 151 8.00 -14.60 7.49
CA CYS A 151 7.71 -14.00 8.79
C CYS A 151 6.56 -14.73 9.52
N ARG A 152 6.38 -14.43 10.81
CA ARG A 152 5.37 -15.07 11.66
C ARG A 152 3.98 -15.10 11.02
N GLU A 153 3.48 -13.96 10.51
CA GLU A 153 2.15 -13.88 9.88
C GLU A 153 2.02 -14.76 8.62
N CYS A 154 3.10 -14.95 7.86
CA CYS A 154 3.09 -15.80 6.68
C CYS A 154 3.16 -17.30 7.04
N THR A 155 3.89 -17.62 8.11
CA THR A 155 4.04 -18.98 8.61
C THR A 155 2.79 -19.47 9.33
N THR A 156 2.22 -18.67 10.23
CA THR A 156 1.04 -19.05 11.02
C THR A 156 -0.27 -18.87 10.26
N LYS A 157 -0.34 -17.90 9.34
CA LYS A 157 -1.55 -17.53 8.59
C LYS A 157 -2.73 -17.17 9.51
N ASP A 158 -2.46 -16.72 10.74
CA ASP A 158 -3.46 -16.54 11.80
C ASP A 158 -4.62 -15.63 11.39
N LYS A 159 -4.31 -14.59 10.61
CA LYS A 159 -5.31 -13.62 10.14
C LYS A 159 -6.05 -14.04 8.87
N ASP A 160 -5.59 -15.04 8.13
CA ASP A 160 -6.14 -15.36 6.81
C ASP A 160 -7.61 -15.77 6.89
N LYS A 161 -8.00 -16.53 7.93
CA LYS A 161 -9.39 -16.92 8.16
C LYS A 161 -10.32 -15.72 8.41
N ALA A 162 -9.85 -14.71 9.14
CA ALA A 162 -10.62 -13.51 9.40
C ALA A 162 -10.63 -12.56 8.19
N LYS A 163 -9.53 -12.53 7.43
CA LYS A 163 -9.43 -11.73 6.20
C LYS A 163 -10.36 -12.26 5.11
N VAL A 164 -10.45 -13.58 4.96
CA VAL A 164 -11.37 -14.24 4.03
C VAL A 164 -12.59 -14.77 4.78
N GLU A 165 -13.24 -13.89 5.57
CA GLU A 165 -14.41 -14.26 6.35
C GLU A 165 -15.60 -14.63 5.44
N ILE A 166 -16.21 -15.78 5.72
CA ILE A 166 -17.31 -16.37 4.95
C ILE A 166 -18.61 -16.14 5.71
N ARG A 167 -19.67 -15.77 4.99
CA ARG A 167 -20.99 -15.52 5.54
C ARG A 167 -21.56 -16.79 6.21
N LYS A 168 -22.17 -16.62 7.38
CA LYS A 168 -22.83 -17.70 8.12
C LYS A 168 -24.23 -17.96 7.55
N LEU A 169 -24.30 -18.82 6.54
CA LEU A 169 -25.55 -19.25 5.91
C LEU A 169 -26.11 -20.52 6.58
N SER A 170 -27.42 -20.76 6.44
CA SER A 170 -28.06 -22.01 6.91
C SER A 170 -27.41 -23.26 6.31
N SER A 171 -27.00 -23.15 5.05
CA SER A 171 -26.18 -24.15 4.36
C SER A 171 -24.80 -23.53 4.10
N PRO A 172 -23.73 -24.01 4.75
CA PRO A 172 -22.41 -23.41 4.59
C PRO A 172 -21.92 -23.53 3.14
N PRO A 173 -21.27 -22.50 2.57
CA PRO A 173 -20.69 -22.59 1.22
C PRO A 173 -19.69 -23.73 1.13
N GLN A 174 -19.73 -24.46 0.01
CA GLN A 174 -18.73 -25.50 -0.27
C GLN A 174 -17.35 -24.87 -0.50
N ALA A 175 -16.29 -25.63 -0.18
CA ALA A 175 -14.91 -25.15 -0.31
C ALA A 175 -14.55 -24.71 -1.75
N GLU A 176 -15.10 -25.38 -2.76
CA GLU A 176 -14.89 -24.99 -4.17
C GLU A 176 -15.52 -23.63 -4.48
N ALA A 177 -16.76 -23.40 -4.03
CA ALA A 177 -17.45 -22.11 -4.22
C ALA A 177 -16.68 -20.95 -3.57
N VAL A 178 -16.04 -21.19 -2.42
CA VAL A 178 -15.16 -20.20 -1.77
C VAL A 178 -13.93 -19.92 -2.63
N ARG A 179 -13.25 -20.96 -3.15
CA ARG A 179 -12.08 -20.80 -4.04
C ARG A 179 -12.42 -20.04 -5.32
N ASP A 180 -13.55 -20.38 -5.94
CA ASP A 180 -14.03 -19.69 -7.14
C ASP A 180 -14.34 -18.22 -6.86
N MET A 181 -14.94 -17.91 -5.70
CA MET A 181 -15.21 -16.54 -5.31
C MET A 181 -13.92 -15.74 -5.01
N VAL A 182 -12.90 -16.38 -4.42
CA VAL A 182 -11.57 -15.75 -4.23
C VAL A 182 -10.93 -15.45 -5.59
N ARG A 183 -10.96 -16.40 -6.53
CA ARG A 183 -10.45 -16.19 -7.90
C ARG A 183 -11.18 -15.04 -8.59
N TYR A 184 -12.52 -15.02 -8.50
CA TYR A 184 -13.34 -13.93 -9.01
C TYR A 184 -12.92 -12.58 -8.39
N ALA A 185 -12.77 -12.51 -7.07
CA ALA A 185 -12.38 -11.28 -6.38
C ALA A 185 -11.01 -10.75 -6.85
N ARG A 186 -9.99 -11.61 -6.95
CA ARG A 186 -8.66 -11.24 -7.48
C ARG A 186 -8.77 -10.68 -8.91
N ASN A 187 -9.58 -11.32 -9.76
CA ASN A 187 -9.77 -10.87 -11.14
C ASN A 187 -10.45 -9.50 -11.23
N VAL A 188 -11.48 -9.26 -10.42
CA VAL A 188 -12.20 -7.96 -10.39
C VAL A 188 -11.29 -6.85 -9.88
N ILE A 189 -10.43 -7.11 -8.89
CA ILE A 189 -9.44 -6.12 -8.43
C ILE A 189 -8.54 -5.65 -9.58
N GLU A 190 -8.02 -6.59 -10.37
CA GLU A 190 -7.17 -6.26 -11.52
C GLU A 190 -7.97 -5.61 -12.67
N GLU A 191 -9.20 -6.04 -12.91
CA GLU A 191 -10.10 -5.41 -13.88
C GLU A 191 -10.38 -3.96 -13.52
N PHE A 192 -10.74 -3.69 -12.26
CA PHE A 192 -10.99 -2.33 -11.76
C PHE A 192 -9.73 -1.47 -11.88
N ARG A 193 -8.56 -2.02 -11.53
CA ARG A 193 -7.27 -1.33 -11.68
C ARG A 193 -7.01 -0.91 -13.12
N ARG A 194 -7.23 -1.80 -14.08
CA ARG A 194 -7.09 -1.51 -15.53
C ARG A 194 -8.12 -0.48 -15.99
N ALA A 195 -9.38 -0.61 -15.57
CA ALA A 195 -10.45 0.32 -15.90
C ALA A 195 -10.14 1.73 -15.39
N LYS A 196 -9.61 1.85 -14.16
CA LYS A 196 -9.18 3.13 -13.59
C LYS A 196 -8.01 3.74 -14.37
N HIS A 197 -6.96 2.98 -14.67
CA HIS A 197 -5.78 3.46 -15.38
C HIS A 197 -6.03 3.87 -16.82
N TYR A 198 -6.78 3.06 -17.59
CA TYR A 198 -7.06 3.33 -18.99
C TYR A 198 -7.96 4.57 -19.16
N LYS A 199 -8.77 4.91 -18.16
CA LYS A 199 -9.91 5.84 -18.35
C LYS A 199 -9.84 7.15 -17.57
N TYR A 200 -9.07 7.24 -16.48
CA TYR A 200 -8.78 8.54 -15.82
C TYR A 200 -7.83 9.43 -16.65
N ASN A 201 -6.92 8.82 -17.43
CA ASN A 201 -5.97 9.57 -18.27
C ASN A 201 -6.57 10.01 -19.62
N LEU A 202 -7.74 9.48 -20.01
CA LEU A 202 -8.37 9.72 -21.33
C LEU A 202 -9.83 10.19 -21.23
N SER A 203 -10.40 10.38 -20.04
CA SER A 203 -11.80 10.80 -19.81
C SER A 203 -12.86 9.93 -20.51
N VAL A 204 -12.65 8.60 -20.57
CA VAL A 204 -13.44 7.70 -21.46
C VAL A 204 -14.61 7.01 -20.79
N SER A 205 -14.61 6.81 -19.47
CA SER A 205 -15.79 6.27 -18.76
C SER A 205 -16.27 7.22 -17.68
N PRO A 206 -17.59 7.42 -17.56
CA PRO A 206 -18.16 8.16 -16.46
C PRO A 206 -17.85 7.45 -15.13
N PRO A 207 -17.58 8.19 -14.04
CA PRO A 207 -17.38 7.64 -12.71
C PRO A 207 -18.44 6.63 -12.27
N SER A 208 -19.66 6.71 -12.81
CA SER A 208 -20.75 5.77 -12.58
C SER A 208 -20.43 4.33 -13.01
N GLU A 209 -19.68 4.11 -14.10
CA GLU A 209 -19.30 2.75 -14.52
C GLU A 209 -18.33 2.09 -13.54
N LEU A 210 -17.41 2.88 -12.96
CA LEU A 210 -16.49 2.36 -11.94
C LEU A 210 -17.25 2.01 -10.65
N LEU A 211 -18.22 2.85 -10.27
CA LEU A 211 -19.08 2.56 -9.13
C LEU A 211 -19.92 1.30 -9.37
N GLU A 212 -20.46 1.12 -10.58
CA GLU A 212 -21.21 -0.06 -10.98
C GLU A 212 -20.36 -1.35 -10.88
N ILE A 213 -19.09 -1.32 -11.32
CA ILE A 213 -18.16 -2.46 -11.13
C ILE A 213 -18.04 -2.79 -9.63
N CYS A 214 -17.88 -1.78 -8.77
CA CYS A 214 -17.79 -1.99 -7.33
C CYS A 214 -19.09 -2.55 -6.73
N GLU A 215 -20.25 -2.06 -7.15
CA GLU A 215 -21.56 -2.48 -6.63
C GLU A 215 -21.92 -3.91 -7.06
N LEU A 216 -21.81 -4.22 -8.36
CA LEU A 216 -22.11 -5.55 -8.89
C LEU A 216 -21.16 -6.62 -8.33
N SER A 217 -19.87 -6.28 -8.18
CA SER A 217 -18.91 -7.21 -7.58
C SER A 217 -19.16 -7.45 -6.09
N GLN A 218 -19.52 -6.41 -5.33
CA GLN A 218 -19.95 -6.57 -3.93
C GLN A 218 -21.21 -7.40 -3.82
N GLU A 219 -22.23 -7.17 -4.66
CA GLU A 219 -23.46 -7.95 -4.66
C GLU A 219 -23.17 -9.44 -4.89
N LYS A 220 -22.37 -9.75 -5.92
CA LYS A 220 -21.97 -11.13 -6.21
C LYS A 220 -21.14 -11.76 -5.09
N MET A 221 -20.13 -11.06 -4.59
CA MET A 221 -19.28 -11.55 -3.49
C MET A 221 -20.08 -11.76 -2.20
N SER A 222 -21.10 -10.93 -1.94
CA SER A 222 -21.92 -11.03 -0.73
C SER A 222 -22.67 -12.36 -0.61
N SER A 223 -22.86 -13.10 -1.70
CA SER A 223 -23.43 -14.45 -1.65
C SER A 223 -22.56 -15.45 -0.85
N VAL A 224 -21.25 -15.19 -0.72
CA VAL A 224 -20.29 -16.06 -0.03
C VAL A 224 -19.56 -15.34 1.09
N PHE A 225 -19.13 -14.09 0.87
CA PHE A 225 -18.27 -13.34 1.78
C PHE A 225 -19.07 -12.48 2.76
N GLU A 226 -18.53 -12.35 3.97
CA GLU A 226 -19.02 -11.40 4.96
C GLU A 226 -18.56 -9.97 4.63
N ASP A 227 -19.25 -8.94 5.12
CA ASP A 227 -18.89 -7.53 4.88
C ASP A 227 -17.48 -7.17 5.39
N SER A 228 -16.96 -7.90 6.39
CA SER A 228 -15.60 -7.76 6.93
C SER A 228 -14.51 -8.42 6.07
N ASN A 229 -14.88 -9.13 5.01
CA ASN A 229 -13.94 -9.80 4.12
C ASN A 229 -13.11 -8.78 3.34
N VAL A 230 -11.81 -9.02 3.20
CA VAL A 230 -10.87 -8.07 2.59
C VAL A 230 -11.17 -7.74 1.13
N TYR A 231 -11.77 -8.67 0.38
CA TYR A 231 -12.19 -8.40 -1.00
C TYR A 231 -13.42 -7.49 -1.06
N MET A 232 -14.37 -7.66 -0.12
CA MET A 232 -15.49 -6.74 0.06
C MET A 232 -14.98 -5.35 0.44
N LEU A 233 -14.06 -5.28 1.41
CA LEU A 233 -13.44 -4.03 1.86
C LEU A 233 -12.65 -3.33 0.76
N HIS A 234 -11.97 -4.07 -0.12
CA HIS A 234 -11.30 -3.50 -1.28
C HIS A 234 -12.31 -2.78 -2.18
N MET A 235 -13.40 -3.45 -2.56
CA MET A 235 -14.41 -2.83 -3.43
C MET A 235 -15.13 -1.67 -2.76
N MET A 236 -15.39 -1.74 -1.45
CA MET A 236 -15.91 -0.60 -0.68
C MET A 236 -14.93 0.58 -0.69
N TYR A 237 -13.63 0.34 -0.56
CA TYR A 237 -12.61 1.38 -0.60
C TYR A 237 -12.52 2.03 -1.99
N GLN A 238 -12.57 1.24 -3.06
CA GLN A 238 -12.60 1.78 -4.42
C GLN A 238 -13.88 2.61 -4.67
N ALA A 239 -15.04 2.11 -4.26
CA ALA A 239 -16.31 2.84 -4.35
C ALA A 239 -16.27 4.16 -3.57
N MET A 240 -15.72 4.16 -2.36
CA MET A 240 -15.48 5.37 -1.57
C MET A 240 -14.64 6.39 -2.35
N GLY A 241 -13.55 5.94 -2.98
CA GLY A 241 -12.70 6.81 -3.81
C GLY A 241 -13.44 7.41 -5.01
N VAL A 242 -14.34 6.63 -5.64
CA VAL A 242 -15.20 7.12 -6.74
C VAL A 242 -16.21 8.15 -6.23
N CYS A 243 -16.87 7.91 -5.09
CA CYS A 243 -17.76 8.89 -4.46
C CYS A 243 -17.02 10.19 -4.12
N LEU A 244 -15.83 10.12 -3.53
CA LEU A 244 -15.00 11.29 -3.25
C LEU A 244 -14.68 12.10 -4.51
N TYR A 245 -14.35 11.43 -5.61
CA TYR A 245 -14.09 12.09 -6.90
C TYR A 245 -15.35 12.78 -7.46
N MET A 246 -16.51 12.15 -7.32
CA MET A 246 -17.81 12.73 -7.73
C MET A 246 -18.34 13.80 -6.77
N GLN A 247 -17.63 14.07 -5.66
CA GLN A 247 -18.10 14.93 -4.57
C GLN A 247 -19.41 14.44 -3.91
N ASP A 248 -19.67 13.14 -3.97
CA ASP A 248 -20.72 12.45 -3.20
C ASP A 248 -20.20 12.15 -1.80
N TRP A 249 -20.23 13.17 -0.94
CA TRP A 249 -19.65 13.11 0.41
C TRP A 249 -20.40 12.13 1.32
N GLU A 250 -21.73 12.07 1.22
CA GLU A 250 -22.58 11.16 1.97
C GLU A 250 -22.33 9.70 1.57
N GLY A 251 -22.21 9.42 0.26
CA GLY A 251 -21.85 8.10 -0.25
C GLY A 251 -20.46 7.67 0.23
N ALA A 252 -19.46 8.55 0.13
CA ALA A 252 -18.12 8.30 0.63
C ALA A 252 -18.11 8.01 2.14
N LEU A 253 -18.87 8.78 2.93
CA LEU A 253 -19.00 8.59 4.37
C LEU A 253 -19.62 7.23 4.70
N LYS A 254 -20.67 6.83 3.97
CA LYS A 254 -21.36 5.54 4.14
C LYS A 254 -20.41 4.37 3.93
N TYR A 255 -19.58 4.39 2.87
CA TYR A 255 -18.56 3.35 2.66
C TYR A 255 -17.49 3.39 3.75
N GLY A 256 -16.94 4.56 4.07
CA GLY A 256 -15.90 4.70 5.10
C GLY A 256 -16.32 4.14 6.46
N GLN A 257 -17.58 4.37 6.86
CA GLN A 257 -18.15 3.84 8.11
C GLN A 257 -18.16 2.31 8.15
N LYS A 258 -18.43 1.65 7.01
CA LYS A 258 -18.37 0.18 6.90
C LYS A 258 -16.94 -0.35 6.94
N ILE A 259 -15.99 0.39 6.35
CA ILE A 259 -14.60 -0.05 6.18
C ILE A 259 -13.79 0.01 7.49
N ILE A 260 -13.94 1.08 8.26
CA ILE A 260 -12.94 1.43 9.30
C ILE A 260 -12.79 0.39 10.41
N LYS A 261 -13.90 -0.26 10.82
CA LYS A 261 -13.87 -1.23 11.93
C LYS A 261 -13.19 -2.55 11.50
N PRO A 262 -13.52 -3.17 10.37
CA PRO A 262 -12.74 -4.29 9.82
C PRO A 262 -11.27 -3.93 9.54
N TYR A 263 -10.99 -2.76 8.95
CA TYR A 263 -9.61 -2.30 8.74
C TYR A 263 -8.80 -2.32 10.04
N SER A 264 -9.35 -1.76 11.11
CA SER A 264 -8.68 -1.70 12.42
C SER A 264 -8.41 -3.10 13.03
N LYS A 265 -9.06 -4.16 12.55
CA LYS A 265 -8.82 -5.54 13.00
C LYS A 265 -7.76 -6.25 12.13
N HIS A 266 -7.78 -6.00 10.81
CA HIS A 266 -6.93 -6.71 9.87
C HIS A 266 -5.51 -6.17 9.85
N TYR A 267 -5.36 -4.84 9.94
CA TYR A 267 -4.05 -4.19 9.97
C TYR A 267 -3.32 -4.36 11.33
N PRO A 268 -2.00 -4.10 11.37
CA PRO A 268 -1.27 -3.94 12.63
C PRO A 268 -1.80 -2.77 13.47
N VAL A 269 -1.45 -2.77 14.75
CA VAL A 269 -1.91 -1.79 15.76
C VAL A 269 -1.62 -0.35 15.31
N TYR A 270 -0.41 -0.10 14.81
CA TYR A 270 -0.06 1.14 14.14
C TYR A 270 0.00 0.87 12.63
N SER A 271 -0.89 1.52 11.89
CA SER A 271 -1.01 1.37 10.44
C SER A 271 -1.38 2.71 9.82
N LEU A 272 -0.61 3.13 8.81
CA LEU A 272 -0.92 4.34 8.06
C LEU A 272 -2.24 4.22 7.30
N ASN A 273 -2.60 3.02 6.83
CA ASN A 273 -3.90 2.78 6.16
C ASN A 273 -5.08 3.01 7.12
N VAL A 274 -4.93 2.63 8.40
CA VAL A 274 -5.95 2.87 9.42
C VAL A 274 -6.01 4.35 9.81
N ALA A 275 -4.85 5.01 9.94
CA ALA A 275 -4.78 6.45 10.21
C ALA A 275 -5.41 7.28 9.08
N SER A 276 -5.04 7.02 7.83
CA SER A 276 -5.60 7.66 6.63
C SER A 276 -7.11 7.46 6.53
N MET A 277 -7.63 6.25 6.80
CA MET A 277 -9.08 6.03 6.81
C MET A 277 -9.79 6.82 7.92
N TRP A 278 -9.21 6.92 9.12
CA TRP A 278 -9.74 7.78 10.18
C TRP A 278 -9.70 9.25 9.81
N LEU A 279 -8.66 9.70 9.10
CA LEU A 279 -8.51 11.07 8.64
C LEU A 279 -9.56 11.43 7.59
N LYS A 280 -9.72 10.60 6.56
CA LYS A 280 -10.78 10.73 5.54
C LYS A 280 -12.17 10.79 6.17
N LEU A 281 -12.46 9.88 7.11
CA LEU A 281 -13.73 9.91 7.86
C LEU A 281 -13.88 11.17 8.69
N GLY A 282 -12.82 11.61 9.36
CA GLY A 282 -12.80 12.83 10.13
C GLY A 282 -13.18 14.03 9.28
N ARG A 283 -12.46 14.25 8.18
CA ARG A 283 -12.69 15.36 7.23
C ARG A 283 -14.09 15.30 6.60
N LEU A 284 -14.58 14.11 6.23
CA LEU A 284 -15.97 13.93 5.74
C LEU A 284 -17.01 14.32 6.80
N TYR A 285 -16.84 13.89 8.05
CA TYR A 285 -17.75 14.29 9.13
C TYR A 285 -17.71 15.80 9.40
N MET A 286 -16.53 16.42 9.35
CA MET A 286 -16.39 17.87 9.56
C MET A 286 -17.10 18.64 8.43
N GLY A 287 -16.89 18.24 7.17
CA GLY A 287 -17.55 18.86 6.01
C GLY A 287 -19.06 18.64 5.95
N LEU A 288 -19.57 17.56 6.56
CA LEU A 288 -21.00 17.27 6.70
C LEU A 288 -21.59 17.78 8.04
N GLU A 289 -20.92 18.75 8.68
CA GLU A 289 -21.36 19.42 9.91
C GLU A 289 -21.56 18.51 11.13
N ASN A 290 -21.01 17.29 11.11
CA ASN A 290 -21.00 16.37 12.26
C ASN A 290 -19.68 16.50 13.05
N LYS A 291 -19.48 17.68 13.63
CA LYS A 291 -18.24 18.06 14.33
C LYS A 291 -17.82 17.08 15.42
N ALA A 292 -18.77 16.59 16.22
CA ALA A 292 -18.49 15.66 17.31
C ALA A 292 -17.90 14.33 16.80
N ALA A 293 -18.45 13.77 15.71
CA ALA A 293 -17.92 12.56 15.10
C ALA A 293 -16.58 12.83 14.39
N GLY A 294 -16.47 13.97 13.71
CA GLY A 294 -15.26 14.40 13.01
C GLY A 294 -14.07 14.53 13.98
N GLN A 295 -14.21 15.31 15.05
CA GLN A 295 -13.17 15.43 16.08
C GLN A 295 -12.77 14.09 16.69
N LYS A 296 -13.73 13.18 16.91
CA LYS A 296 -13.45 11.83 17.43
C LYS A 296 -12.64 10.99 16.45
N ALA A 297 -12.91 11.10 15.14
CA ALA A 297 -12.18 10.39 14.10
C ALA A 297 -10.77 10.98 13.90
N LEU A 298 -10.65 12.30 13.81
CA LEU A 298 -9.35 12.99 13.69
C LEU A 298 -8.42 12.70 14.88
N LYS A 299 -8.95 12.66 16.11
CA LYS A 299 -8.16 12.26 17.30
C LYS A 299 -7.64 10.82 17.22
N LYS A 300 -8.36 9.90 16.57
CA LYS A 300 -7.87 8.53 16.35
C LYS A 300 -6.77 8.48 15.29
N ALA A 301 -6.87 9.30 14.23
CA ALA A 301 -5.80 9.44 13.25
C ALA A 301 -4.53 9.98 13.94
N ILE A 302 -4.64 11.09 14.70
CA ILE A 302 -3.54 11.68 15.46
C ILE A 302 -2.87 10.65 16.36
N ALA A 303 -3.62 9.82 17.10
CA ALA A 303 -3.04 8.83 18.02
C ALA A 303 -2.11 7.82 17.32
N ILE A 304 -2.41 7.43 16.08
CA ILE A 304 -1.54 6.55 15.28
C ILE A 304 -0.39 7.36 14.67
N MET A 305 -0.68 8.55 14.15
CA MET A 305 0.29 9.42 13.48
C MET A 305 1.37 9.93 14.44
N GLU A 306 1.05 10.20 15.72
CA GLU A 306 2.05 10.61 16.72
C GLU A 306 3.15 9.56 16.93
N VAL A 307 2.85 8.28 16.70
CA VAL A 307 3.83 7.18 16.73
C VAL A 307 4.57 7.08 15.40
N ALA A 308 3.85 7.00 14.28
CA ALA A 308 4.46 6.77 12.96
C ALA A 308 5.23 7.99 12.42
N HIS A 309 4.65 9.19 12.54
CA HIS A 309 5.21 10.46 12.04
C HIS A 309 5.95 11.26 13.11
N GLY A 310 5.80 10.91 14.40
CA GLY A 310 6.32 11.69 15.52
C GLY A 310 5.41 12.86 15.90
N LYS A 311 5.36 13.19 17.20
CA LYS A 311 4.42 14.16 17.78
C LYS A 311 4.54 15.60 17.24
N ASP A 312 5.71 15.94 16.72
CA ASP A 312 6.09 17.25 16.19
C ASP A 312 5.90 17.36 14.67
N HIS A 313 5.33 16.35 14.01
CA HIS A 313 5.14 16.36 12.57
C HIS A 313 4.15 17.47 12.12
N PRO A 314 4.42 18.18 11.00
CA PRO A 314 3.53 19.23 10.47
C PRO A 314 2.07 18.78 10.31
N TYR A 315 1.83 17.61 9.69
CA TYR A 315 0.48 17.04 9.56
C TYR A 315 -0.28 16.93 10.88
N ILE A 316 0.38 16.62 12.01
CA ILE A 316 -0.30 16.54 13.31
C ILE A 316 -0.73 17.92 13.78
N SER A 317 0.09 18.95 13.50
CA SER A 317 -0.24 20.34 13.82
C SER A 317 -1.40 20.84 12.97
N GLU A 318 -1.41 20.51 11.68
CA GLU A 318 -2.50 20.83 10.74
C GLU A 318 -3.82 20.20 11.18
N ILE A 319 -3.83 18.90 11.52
CA ILE A 319 -5.05 18.21 11.99
C ILE A 319 -5.53 18.79 13.34
N LYS A 320 -4.61 19.19 14.23
CA LYS A 320 -4.98 19.88 15.49
C LYS A 320 -5.65 21.23 15.20
N GLN A 321 -5.14 22.00 14.23
CA GLN A 321 -5.77 23.23 13.78
C GLN A 321 -7.14 22.99 13.14
N GLU A 322 -7.32 21.92 12.34
CA GLU A 322 -8.63 21.51 11.80
C GLU A 322 -9.65 21.22 12.90
N ILE A 323 -9.22 20.65 14.03
CA ILE A 323 -10.09 20.38 15.19
C ILE A 323 -10.48 21.68 15.92
N GLU A 324 -9.58 22.65 15.98
CA GLU A 324 -9.79 23.92 16.68
C GLU A 324 -10.61 24.93 15.85
N SER A 325 -10.50 24.89 14.52
CA SER A 325 -11.15 25.83 13.61
C SER A 325 -12.64 25.56 13.38
N HIS A 326 -13.13 24.37 13.73
CA HIS A 326 -14.50 23.91 13.52
C HIS A 326 -15.23 23.61 14.85
#